data_AF-A0A4R9BK80-F1
#
_entry.id   AF-A0A4R9BK80-F1
#
_cell.length_a   1.000
_cell.length_b   1.000
_cell.length_c   1.000
_cell.angle_alpha   90.00
_cell.angle_beta   90.00
_cell.angle_gamma   90.00
#
_symmetry.space_group_name_H-M   'P 1'
#
loop_
_entity.id
_entity.type
_entity.pdbx_description
1 polymer ?
#
loop_
_entity_poly.entity_id
_entity_poly.type
_entity_poly.pdbx_seq_one_letter_code
_entity_poly.pdbx_strand_id
1 'polypeptide(L)'
;MIRRQMSLVSLALAGVLALSGCVAGAEPAPAETPADAESATDTATCTGFNDVATITANADAGLRDGRMATQEQQGWYRLATRVLDGVPTRGEGEVSDATAALKRVAPAVDLGAMGTTAIGSAEWDSAVQELSDVCAAAGVEMAIEMYTGG
;
A
#
# COMPACT_ATOMS: atom_id res chain seq x y z
N MET A 1 -25.53 25.73 4.16
CA MET A 1 -25.09 26.47 5.36
C MET A 1 -24.35 25.50 6.27
N ILE A 2 -23.03 25.62 6.34
CA ILE A 2 -22.13 24.68 7.04
C ILE A 2 -21.90 25.19 8.46
N ARG A 3 -22.30 24.42 9.48
CA ARG A 3 -21.97 24.68 10.89
C ARG A 3 -20.61 24.05 11.18
N ARG A 4 -19.56 24.88 11.24
CA ARG A 4 -18.24 24.48 11.75
C ARG A 4 -18.32 24.42 13.27
N GLN A 5 -18.10 23.24 13.86
CA GLN A 5 -17.79 23.12 15.28
C GLN A 5 -16.27 23.11 15.47
N MET A 6 -15.77 24.19 16.05
CA MET A 6 -14.46 24.29 16.68
C MET A 6 -14.53 23.56 18.01
N SER A 7 -13.63 22.59 18.23
CA SER A 7 -13.27 22.15 19.58
C SER A 7 -11.77 22.37 19.79
N LEU A 8 -11.50 23.35 20.64
CA LEU A 8 -10.23 23.61 21.30
C LEU A 8 -9.97 22.49 22.30
N VAL A 9 -8.81 21.83 22.20
CA VAL A 9 -8.25 21.08 23.33
C VAL A 9 -6.90 21.68 23.65
N SER A 10 -6.91 22.50 24.69
CA SER A 10 -5.74 22.98 25.39
C SER A 10 -5.06 21.79 26.08
N LEU A 11 -3.79 21.53 25.79
CA LEU A 11 -2.93 20.77 26.69
C LEU A 11 -1.80 21.69 27.19
N ALA A 12 -1.80 21.90 28.50
CA ALA A 12 -0.82 22.67 29.23
C ALA A 12 0.54 21.94 29.23
N LEU A 13 1.57 22.56 28.65
CA LEU A 13 2.95 22.19 28.94
C LEU A 13 3.38 22.85 30.24
N ALA A 14 3.33 22.10 31.33
CA ALA A 14 4.08 22.42 32.56
C ALA A 14 5.52 21.92 32.37
N GLY A 15 6.48 22.84 32.54
CA GLY A 15 7.88 22.62 32.17
C GLY A 15 8.73 21.88 33.21
N VAL A 16 9.97 21.62 32.81
CA VAL A 16 11.12 21.50 33.69
C VAL A 16 12.32 22.17 33.02
N LEU A 17 12.77 23.28 33.61
CA LEU A 17 14.11 23.82 33.43
C LEU A 17 15.06 22.99 34.29
N ALA A 18 16.08 22.37 33.69
CA ALA A 18 17.22 21.81 34.41
C ALA A 18 18.52 22.18 33.70
N LEU A 19 19.52 22.45 34.54
CA LEU A 19 20.74 23.21 34.28
C LEU A 19 21.78 22.49 33.40
N SER A 20 22.55 23.32 32.69
CA SER A 20 23.99 23.23 32.40
C SER A 20 24.71 21.90 32.72
N GLY A 21 25.12 21.21 31.66
CA GLY A 21 26.15 20.17 31.68
C GLY A 21 26.45 19.71 30.25
N CYS A 22 27.69 19.83 29.80
CA CYS A 22 28.15 19.24 28.53
C CYS A 22 28.00 17.72 28.60
N VAL A 23 26.99 17.17 27.93
CA VAL A 23 26.87 15.75 27.63
C VAL A 23 26.80 15.63 26.12
N ALA A 24 27.69 14.81 25.56
CA ALA A 24 27.68 14.43 24.15
C ALA A 24 26.26 14.02 23.75
N GLY A 25 25.74 14.61 22.67
CA GLY A 25 24.39 14.38 22.20
C GLY A 25 24.12 12.89 22.04
N ALA A 26 23.34 12.33 22.95
CA ALA A 26 22.72 11.04 22.73
C ALA A 26 21.71 11.24 21.60
N GLU A 27 21.98 10.61 20.46
CA GLU A 27 21.02 10.48 19.37
C GLU A 27 19.73 9.89 19.98
N PRO A 28 18.55 10.50 19.74
CA PRO A 28 17.31 9.94 20.28
C PRO A 28 17.16 8.52 19.76
N ALA A 29 17.00 7.56 20.69
CA ALA A 29 16.75 6.17 20.32
C ALA A 29 15.52 6.09 19.42
N PRO A 30 15.53 5.24 18.37
CA PRO A 30 14.37 5.07 17.51
C PRO A 30 13.18 4.65 18.39
N ALA A 31 12.08 5.40 18.28
CA ALA A 31 10.86 5.07 18.98
C ALA A 31 10.29 3.79 18.34
N GLU A 32 10.16 2.72 19.13
CA GLU A 32 9.47 1.51 18.70
C GLU A 32 8.01 1.84 18.35
N THR A 33 7.56 1.38 17.19
CA THR A 33 6.16 1.53 16.79
C THR A 33 5.31 0.58 17.63
N PRO A 34 4.18 1.03 18.21
CA PRO A 34 3.28 0.13 18.93
C PRO A 34 2.75 -0.98 18.02
N ALA A 35 2.70 -2.22 18.51
CA ALA A 35 2.21 -3.38 17.75
C ALA A 35 0.78 -3.21 17.17
N ASP A 36 -0.09 -2.48 17.87
CA ASP A 36 -1.44 -2.17 17.38
C ASP A 36 -1.42 -1.24 16.15
N ALA A 37 -0.43 -0.34 16.05
CA ALA A 37 -0.27 0.54 14.90
C ALA A 37 0.34 -0.19 13.69
N GLU A 38 1.21 -1.17 13.95
CA GLU A 38 1.79 -2.06 12.94
C GLU A 38 0.71 -2.93 12.30
N SER A 39 -0.09 -3.64 13.12
CA SER A 39 -1.20 -4.46 12.63
C SER A 39 -2.27 -3.68 11.87
N ALA A 40 -2.57 -2.44 12.29
CA ALA A 40 -3.46 -1.56 11.55
C ALA A 40 -2.87 -1.15 10.19
N THR A 41 -1.55 -0.98 10.11
CA THR A 41 -0.85 -0.68 8.86
C THR A 41 -0.82 -1.89 7.93
N ASP A 42 -0.54 -3.08 8.46
CA ASP A 42 -0.59 -4.33 7.69
C ASP A 42 -1.98 -4.57 7.11
N THR A 43 -3.02 -4.35 7.93
CA THR A 43 -4.41 -4.45 7.47
C THR A 43 -4.69 -3.50 6.31
N ALA A 44 -4.27 -2.24 6.42
CA ALA A 44 -4.44 -1.25 5.36
C ALA A 44 -3.63 -1.60 4.10
N THR A 45 -2.42 -2.14 4.27
CA THR A 45 -1.52 -2.56 3.19
C THR A 45 -2.11 -3.73 2.41
N CYS A 46 -2.51 -4.78 3.11
CA CYS A 46 -3.12 -5.97 2.52
C CYS A 46 -4.48 -5.67 1.87
N THR A 47 -5.29 -4.78 2.46
CA THR A 47 -6.53 -4.33 1.83
C THR A 47 -6.25 -3.56 0.53
N GLY A 48 -5.27 -2.65 0.53
CA GLY A 48 -4.86 -1.94 -0.69
C GLY A 48 -4.30 -2.87 -1.76
N PHE A 49 -3.62 -3.95 -1.37
CA PHE A 49 -3.18 -5.00 -2.28
C PHE A 49 -4.37 -5.77 -2.91
N ASN A 50 -5.43 -6.05 -2.14
CA ASN A 50 -6.65 -6.66 -2.67
C ASN A 50 -7.33 -5.81 -3.75
N ASP A 51 -7.26 -4.47 -3.64
CA ASP A 51 -7.74 -3.57 -4.70
C ASP A 51 -6.90 -3.71 -5.99
N VAL A 52 -5.58 -3.84 -5.86
CA VAL A 52 -4.68 -4.07 -7.00
C VAL A 52 -4.99 -5.41 -7.67
N ALA A 53 -5.12 -6.48 -6.88
CA ALA A 53 -5.47 -7.82 -7.37
C ALA A 53 -6.84 -7.84 -8.06
N THR A 54 -7.81 -7.10 -7.53
CA THR A 54 -9.13 -6.91 -8.14
C THR A 54 -9.02 -6.23 -9.50
N ILE A 55 -8.23 -5.17 -9.62
CA ILE A 55 -8.04 -4.47 -10.91
C ILE A 55 -7.41 -5.41 -11.95
N THR A 56 -6.32 -6.10 -11.60
CA THR A 56 -5.61 -6.95 -12.56
C THR A 56 -6.44 -8.17 -12.97
N ALA A 57 -7.09 -8.85 -12.02
CA ALA A 57 -7.93 -10.00 -12.31
C ALA A 57 -9.13 -9.65 -13.21
N ASN A 58 -9.75 -8.49 -13.00
CA ASN A 58 -10.85 -8.05 -13.86
C ASN A 58 -10.37 -7.61 -15.25
N ALA A 59 -9.18 -7.01 -15.37
CA ALA A 59 -8.58 -6.69 -16.67
C ALA A 59 -8.27 -7.97 -17.47
N ASP A 60 -7.73 -8.98 -16.81
CA ASP A 60 -7.45 -10.29 -17.42
C ASP A 60 -8.71 -11.04 -17.82
N ALA A 61 -9.70 -11.07 -16.93
CA ALA A 61 -11.00 -11.64 -17.26
C ALA A 61 -11.66 -10.88 -18.42
N GLY A 62 -11.63 -9.55 -18.39
CA GLY A 62 -12.17 -8.71 -19.46
C GLY A 62 -11.57 -9.03 -20.82
N LEU A 63 -10.24 -9.15 -20.90
CA LEU A 63 -9.57 -9.50 -22.15
C LEU A 63 -9.90 -10.94 -22.58
N ARG A 64 -9.78 -11.91 -21.66
CA ARG A 64 -10.04 -13.33 -21.93
C ARG A 64 -11.47 -13.58 -22.41
N ASP A 65 -12.44 -12.88 -21.82
CA ASP A 65 -13.87 -13.02 -22.14
C ASP A 65 -14.28 -12.21 -23.39
N GLY A 66 -13.34 -11.50 -24.04
CA GLY A 66 -13.59 -10.70 -25.23
C GLY A 66 -14.39 -9.41 -24.99
N ARG A 67 -14.46 -8.94 -23.73
CA ARG A 67 -15.14 -7.70 -23.33
C ARG A 67 -14.25 -6.46 -23.43
N MET A 68 -12.94 -6.67 -23.49
CA MET A 68 -11.91 -5.63 -23.42
C MET A 68 -10.87 -5.85 -24.51
N ALA A 69 -10.38 -4.76 -25.13
CA ALA A 69 -9.25 -4.83 -26.04
C ALA A 69 -7.92 -4.89 -25.26
N THR A 70 -6.85 -5.45 -25.84
CA THR A 70 -5.52 -5.49 -25.19
C THR A 70 -5.04 -4.11 -24.77
N GLN A 71 -5.29 -3.06 -25.58
CA GLN A 71 -4.92 -1.69 -25.21
C GLN A 71 -5.59 -1.22 -23.92
N GLU A 72 -6.85 -1.59 -23.72
CA GLU A 72 -7.63 -1.24 -22.54
C GLU A 72 -7.11 -2.00 -21.31
N GLN A 73 -6.81 -3.31 -21.44
CA GLN A 73 -6.15 -4.10 -20.38
C GLN A 73 -4.84 -3.44 -19.93
N GLN A 74 -4.01 -3.03 -20.89
CA GLN A 74 -2.75 -2.33 -20.57
C GLN A 74 -3.00 -0.98 -19.87
N GLY A 75 -4.13 -0.32 -20.16
CA GLY A 75 -4.59 0.85 -19.41
C GLY A 75 -4.90 0.54 -17.95
N TRP A 76 -5.63 -0.55 -17.71
CA TRP A 76 -5.93 -1.05 -16.37
C TRP A 76 -4.67 -1.47 -15.61
N TYR A 77 -3.69 -2.08 -16.27
CA TYR A 77 -2.40 -2.41 -15.65
C TYR A 77 -1.62 -1.18 -15.21
N ARG A 78 -1.56 -0.13 -16.03
CA ARG A 78 -0.95 1.13 -15.60
C ARG A 78 -1.71 1.80 -14.45
N LEU A 79 -3.04 1.61 -14.36
CA LEU A 79 -3.80 2.04 -13.18
C LEU A 79 -3.41 1.22 -11.96
N ALA A 80 -3.34 -0.10 -12.08
CA ALA A 80 -2.96 -1.01 -11.00
C ALA A 80 -1.58 -0.65 -10.42
N THR A 81 -0.58 -0.29 -11.23
CA THR A 81 0.74 0.11 -10.71
C THR A 81 0.70 1.42 -9.91
N ARG A 82 -0.15 2.38 -10.29
CA ARG A 82 -0.35 3.62 -9.51
C ARG A 82 -1.14 3.38 -8.22
N VAL A 83 -2.13 2.48 -8.26
CA VAL A 83 -2.87 2.07 -7.05
C VAL A 83 -1.92 1.37 -6.09
N LEU A 84 -1.10 0.44 -6.60
CA LEU A 84 -0.06 -0.26 -5.85
C LEU A 84 0.91 0.73 -5.20
N ASP A 85 1.41 1.72 -5.94
CA ASP A 85 2.32 2.73 -5.41
C ASP A 85 1.72 3.51 -4.22
N GLY A 86 0.41 3.75 -4.25
CA GLY A 86 -0.35 4.39 -3.17
C GLY A 86 -0.59 3.50 -1.93
N VAL A 87 -0.38 2.18 -2.02
CA VAL A 87 -0.53 1.26 -0.88
C VAL A 87 0.50 1.63 0.19
N PRO A 88 0.11 1.80 1.46
CA PRO A 88 1.04 2.19 2.52
C PRO A 88 2.11 1.10 2.72
N THR A 89 3.34 1.53 3.02
CA THR A 89 4.46 0.67 3.47
C THR A 89 5.07 1.27 4.73
N ARG A 90 4.23 1.86 5.60
CA ARG A 90 4.67 2.63 6.77
C ARG A 90 4.83 1.70 7.97
N GLY A 91 5.76 0.75 7.87
CA GLY A 91 6.06 -0.20 8.93
C GLY A 91 7.36 -0.94 8.63
N GLU A 92 7.95 -1.47 9.69
CA GLU A 92 8.88 -2.60 9.58
C GLU A 92 8.04 -3.88 9.46
N GLY A 93 8.61 -4.98 8.94
CA GLY A 93 7.94 -6.28 8.90
C GLY A 93 7.63 -6.80 7.50
N GLU A 94 7.25 -8.09 7.46
CA GLU A 94 7.17 -8.89 6.24
C GLU A 94 6.16 -8.34 5.22
N VAL A 95 5.02 -7.81 5.67
CA VAL A 95 4.00 -7.21 4.79
C VAL A 95 4.53 -5.95 4.09
N SER A 96 5.22 -5.08 4.84
CA SER A 96 5.83 -3.87 4.30
C SER A 96 6.95 -4.20 3.30
N ASP A 97 7.80 -5.16 3.64
CA ASP A 97 8.92 -5.61 2.80
C ASP A 97 8.44 -6.27 1.49
N ALA A 98 7.46 -7.17 1.57
CA ALA A 98 6.85 -7.82 0.42
C ALA A 98 6.13 -6.81 -0.48
N THR A 99 5.41 -5.85 0.11
CA THR A 99 4.76 -4.77 -0.67
C THR A 99 5.79 -3.89 -1.37
N ALA A 100 6.89 -3.54 -0.69
CA ALA A 100 7.99 -2.81 -1.31
C ALA A 100 8.66 -3.62 -2.44
N ALA A 101 8.78 -4.95 -2.29
CA ALA A 101 9.26 -5.83 -3.35
C ALA A 101 8.33 -5.83 -4.56
N LEU A 102 7.02 -5.97 -4.35
CA LEU A 102 6.03 -5.92 -5.42
C LEU A 102 6.06 -4.58 -6.19
N LYS A 103 6.19 -3.45 -5.47
CA LYS A 103 6.36 -2.11 -6.07
C LYS A 103 7.60 -2.00 -6.95
N ARG A 104 8.70 -2.69 -6.60
CA ARG A 104 9.93 -2.72 -7.43
C ARG A 104 9.75 -3.56 -8.69
N VAL A 105 8.96 -4.64 -8.62
CA VAL A 105 8.65 -5.48 -9.79
C VAL A 105 7.78 -4.72 -10.79
N ALA A 106 6.75 -4.03 -10.31
CA ALA A 106 5.85 -3.25 -11.16
C ALA A 106 5.79 -1.77 -10.72
N PRO A 107 6.82 -0.96 -11.06
CA PRO A 107 6.84 0.46 -10.73
C PRO A 107 5.64 1.22 -11.29
N ALA A 108 5.24 2.29 -10.60
CA ALA A 108 4.18 3.17 -11.05
C ALA A 108 4.46 3.70 -12.46
N VAL A 109 3.44 3.64 -13.32
CA VAL A 109 3.49 4.28 -14.63
C VAL A 109 2.69 5.58 -14.57
N ASP A 110 3.36 6.70 -14.81
CA ASP A 110 2.76 8.03 -14.74
C ASP A 110 1.56 8.19 -15.69
N LEU A 111 0.66 9.10 -15.32
CA LEU A 111 -0.47 9.47 -16.17
C LEU A 111 0.02 10.05 -17.51
N GLY A 112 -0.58 9.58 -18.61
CA GLY A 112 -0.18 9.97 -19.96
C GLY A 112 1.04 9.23 -20.52
N ALA A 113 1.78 8.48 -19.69
CA ALA A 113 2.87 7.62 -20.19
C ALA A 113 2.31 6.32 -20.79
N MET A 114 2.80 5.97 -21.98
CA MET A 114 2.50 4.69 -22.65
C MET A 114 3.59 3.66 -22.32
N GLY A 115 3.78 3.38 -21.03
CA GLY A 115 4.71 2.36 -20.53
C GLY A 115 4.09 0.96 -20.52
N THR A 116 4.93 -0.06 -20.71
CA THR A 116 4.61 -1.45 -20.40
C THR A 116 4.79 -1.71 -18.91
N THR A 117 4.02 -2.63 -18.35
CA THR A 117 4.14 -3.06 -16.95
C THR A 117 4.69 -4.47 -16.86
N ALA A 118 5.29 -4.84 -15.73
CA ALA A 118 5.67 -6.23 -15.45
C ALA A 118 4.48 -7.10 -14.99
N ILE A 119 3.28 -6.53 -14.83
CA ILE A 119 2.07 -7.26 -14.43
C ILE A 119 1.82 -8.43 -15.38
N GLY A 120 1.69 -9.63 -14.83
CA GLY A 120 1.55 -10.90 -15.54
C GLY A 120 2.87 -11.58 -15.95
N SER A 121 4.03 -11.04 -15.52
CA SER A 121 5.31 -11.74 -15.63
C SER A 121 5.49 -12.76 -14.48
N ALA A 122 6.44 -13.68 -14.64
CA ALA A 122 6.75 -14.65 -13.59
C ALA A 122 7.22 -13.98 -12.29
N GLU A 123 7.96 -12.87 -12.39
CA GLU A 123 8.41 -12.08 -11.24
C GLU A 123 7.24 -11.40 -10.54
N TRP A 124 6.24 -10.91 -11.29
CA TRP A 124 5.01 -10.36 -10.73
C TRP A 124 4.22 -11.43 -9.99
N ASP A 125 3.98 -12.58 -10.63
CA ASP A 125 3.20 -13.66 -10.03
C ASP A 125 3.86 -14.19 -8.74
N SER A 126 5.19 -14.32 -8.74
CA SER A 126 5.94 -14.72 -7.55
C SER A 126 5.82 -13.70 -6.41
N ALA A 127 5.92 -12.40 -6.70
CA ALA A 127 5.82 -11.35 -5.68
C ALA A 127 4.38 -11.18 -5.17
N VAL A 128 3.37 -11.40 -6.02
CA VAL A 128 1.95 -11.46 -5.62
C VAL A 128 1.71 -12.62 -4.66
N GLN A 129 2.27 -13.81 -4.95
CA GLN A 129 2.15 -14.96 -4.06
C GLN A 129 2.80 -14.69 -2.69
N GLU A 130 4.02 -14.16 -2.68
CA GLU A 130 4.73 -13.81 -1.44
C GLU A 130 3.92 -12.80 -0.60
N LEU A 131 3.43 -11.73 -1.22
CA LEU A 131 2.61 -10.74 -0.51
C LEU A 131 1.29 -11.34 -0.01
N SER A 132 0.66 -12.22 -0.80
CA SER A 132 -0.54 -12.94 -0.39
C SER A 132 -0.29 -13.80 0.87
N ASP A 133 0.83 -14.50 0.92
CA ASP A 133 1.17 -15.41 2.02
C ASP A 133 1.39 -14.63 3.33
N VAL A 134 2.14 -13.52 3.28
CA VAL A 134 2.38 -12.69 4.47
C VAL A 134 1.12 -11.95 4.91
N CYS A 135 0.26 -11.51 3.98
CA CYS A 135 -1.03 -10.92 4.32
C CYS A 135 -1.96 -11.93 5.00
N ALA A 136 -1.99 -13.18 4.52
CA ALA A 136 -2.74 -14.25 5.16
C ALA A 136 -2.21 -14.55 6.57
N ALA A 137 -0.89 -14.54 6.77
CA ALA A 137 -0.27 -14.68 8.09
C ALA A 137 -0.63 -13.52 9.04
N ALA A 138 -0.82 -12.31 8.51
CA ALA A 138 -1.33 -11.14 9.24
C ALA A 138 -2.86 -11.15 9.43
N GLY A 139 -3.56 -12.20 8.98
CA GLY A 139 -5.01 -12.35 9.15
C GLY A 139 -5.87 -11.64 8.10
N VAL A 140 -5.27 -11.16 7.01
CA VAL A 140 -5.98 -10.55 5.87
C VAL A 140 -5.78 -11.42 4.63
N GLU A 141 -6.77 -12.26 4.33
CA GLU A 141 -6.72 -13.11 3.14
C GLU A 141 -6.84 -12.30 1.85
N MET A 142 -6.25 -12.82 0.78
CA MET A 142 -6.48 -12.29 -0.56
C MET A 142 -7.95 -12.44 -0.93
N ALA A 143 -8.58 -11.32 -1.26
CA ALA A 143 -9.95 -11.27 -1.72
C ALA A 143 -10.03 -10.48 -3.03
N ILE A 144 -10.61 -11.10 -4.06
CA ILE A 144 -10.75 -10.52 -5.40
C ILE A 144 -12.25 -10.37 -5.68
N GLU A 145 -12.71 -9.14 -5.90
CA GLU A 145 -14.09 -8.88 -6.29
C GLU A 145 -14.22 -8.92 -7.81
N MET A 146 -14.82 -9.98 -8.35
CA MET A 146 -15.01 -10.13 -9.79
C MET A 146 -16.29 -9.44 -10.25
N TYR A 147 -16.22 -8.62 -11.30
CA TYR A 147 -17.38 -7.97 -11.89
C TYR A 147 -17.39 -8.07 -13.42
N THR A 148 -18.59 -7.89 -13.98
CA THR A 148 -18.82 -7.87 -15.43
C THR A 148 -19.44 -6.53 -15.82
N GLY A 149 -18.71 -5.76 -16.63
CA GLY A 149 -19.07 -4.40 -17.03
C GLY A 149 -17.84 -3.49 -17.05
N GLY A 150 -17.84 -2.49 -17.93
CA GLY A 150 -16.79 -1.48 -18.07
C GLY A 150 -17.37 -0.08 -17.97
#